data_AF-A0A1M5NSV8-F1
#
_entry.id   AF-A0A1M5NSV8-F1
#
_cell.length_a   1.000
_cell.length_b   1.000
_cell.length_c   1.000
_cell.angle_alpha   90.00
_cell.angle_beta   90.00
_cell.angle_gamma   90.00
#
_symmetry.space_group_name_H-M   'P 1'
#
loop_
_entity.id
_entity.type
_entity.pdbx_description
1 polymer ?
#
loop_
_entity_poly.entity_id
_entity_poly.type
_entity_poly.pdbx_seq_one_letter_code
_entity_poly.pdbx_strand_id
1 'polypeptide(L)'
;MKASQFFAKSMLAASLALGSIGIAWAGTPNLTGVYAGNHNLTMRSSDNVIRGVSTFSPAWVFNFDAKTATISNGAVSGPMGTFAYAAHPQSGQSHVTITDNLDGTYTLAYNFQAYNPNFGNPVGPTTSTLEITEDGAGNISVVTLDVEPGGTPDGVIGTRLSGFGFPFIVERDWTGTATLQ
;
A
#
# COMPACT_ATOMS: atom_id res chain seq x y z
N MET A 1 37.33 7.70 74.41
CA MET A 1 35.90 7.30 74.41
C MET A 1 35.43 7.18 72.98
N LYS A 2 34.66 6.12 72.70
CA LYS A 2 34.09 5.74 71.41
C LYS A 2 33.00 6.73 70.97
N ALA A 3 32.88 6.96 69.66
CA ALA A 3 31.58 7.10 68.99
C ALA A 3 31.78 6.88 67.48
N SER A 4 31.50 5.66 67.04
CA SER A 4 31.34 5.27 65.64
C SER A 4 29.94 5.71 65.19
N GLN A 5 29.83 6.37 64.03
CA GLN A 5 28.54 6.56 63.35
C GLN A 5 28.64 6.12 61.89
N PHE A 6 28.03 4.95 61.67
CA PHE A 6 27.51 4.43 60.41
C PHE A 6 26.56 5.43 59.77
N PHE A 7 26.67 5.70 58.47
CA PHE A 7 25.51 6.10 57.65
C PHE A 7 25.57 5.50 56.24
N ALA A 8 24.38 5.13 55.80
CA ALA A 8 24.06 4.14 54.79
C ALA A 8 24.50 4.50 53.37
N LYS A 9 25.03 3.51 52.64
CA LYS A 9 25.14 3.54 51.18
C LYS A 9 23.73 3.34 50.61
N SER A 10 23.11 4.41 50.11
CA SER A 10 21.92 4.31 49.27
C SER A 10 22.27 3.58 47.96
N MET A 11 21.85 2.33 47.85
CA MET A 11 21.79 1.62 46.57
C MET A 11 20.56 2.14 45.80
N LEU A 12 20.81 3.04 44.86
CA LEU A 12 19.81 3.45 43.87
C LEU A 12 19.66 2.29 42.87
N ALA A 13 18.58 1.53 42.99
CA ALA A 13 18.21 0.50 42.04
C ALA A 13 17.78 1.16 40.72
N ALA A 14 18.65 1.12 39.71
CA ALA A 14 18.32 1.49 38.35
C ALA A 14 17.48 0.37 37.71
N SER A 15 16.17 0.48 37.82
CA SER A 15 15.24 -0.36 37.06
C SER A 15 15.35 0.00 35.58
N LEU A 16 16.13 -0.75 34.80
CA LEU A 16 16.06 -0.72 33.35
C LEU A 16 14.67 -1.24 32.95
N ALA A 17 13.74 -0.33 32.68
CA ALA A 17 12.55 -0.65 31.92
C ALA A 17 13.00 -1.00 30.51
N LEU A 18 13.11 -2.29 30.22
CA LEU A 18 13.07 -2.83 28.85
C LEU A 18 11.69 -2.47 28.29
N GLY A 19 11.57 -1.24 27.81
CA GLY A 19 10.46 -0.83 26.97
C GLY A 19 10.50 -1.75 25.76
N SER A 20 9.51 -2.62 25.67
CA SER A 20 9.15 -3.32 24.45
C SER A 20 8.96 -2.26 23.38
N ILE A 21 9.99 -2.04 22.57
CA ILE A 21 9.92 -1.30 21.32
C ILE A 21 8.93 -2.12 20.51
N GLY A 22 7.66 -1.69 20.50
CA GLY A 22 6.67 -2.28 19.62
C GLY A 22 7.25 -2.18 18.22
N ILE A 23 7.60 -3.33 17.66
CA ILE A 23 7.97 -3.44 16.26
C ILE A 23 6.70 -3.00 15.54
N ALA A 24 6.68 -1.75 15.07
CA ALA A 24 5.68 -1.34 14.10
C ALA A 24 5.79 -2.37 12.98
N TRP A 25 4.69 -3.07 12.70
CA TRP A 25 4.68 -4.13 11.70
C TRP A 25 5.00 -3.50 10.35
N ALA A 26 6.28 -3.41 10.01
CA ALA A 26 6.71 -3.46 8.62
C ALA A 26 6.15 -4.79 8.08
N GLY A 27 5.48 -4.76 6.92
CA GLY A 27 4.74 -5.91 6.40
C GLY A 27 5.53 -7.23 6.33
N THR A 28 4.93 -8.30 5.82
CA THR A 28 5.59 -9.59 5.69
C THR A 28 6.46 -9.63 4.43
N PRO A 29 7.80 -9.65 4.53
CA PRO A 29 8.67 -9.79 3.36
C PRO A 29 8.70 -11.25 2.86
N ASN A 30 9.13 -11.47 1.63
CA ASN A 30 9.33 -12.80 1.04
C ASN A 30 8.07 -13.69 1.06
N LEU A 31 6.89 -13.12 0.83
CA LEU A 31 5.68 -13.90 0.65
C LEU A 31 5.85 -14.89 -0.51
N THR A 32 5.27 -16.08 -0.38
CA THR A 32 5.27 -17.13 -1.40
C THR A 32 3.85 -17.66 -1.61
N GLY A 33 3.60 -18.28 -2.76
CA GLY A 33 2.29 -18.81 -3.12
C GLY A 33 1.34 -17.83 -3.82
N VAL A 34 0.09 -18.26 -3.98
CA VAL A 34 -0.97 -17.53 -4.69
C VAL A 34 -2.05 -17.11 -3.70
N TYR A 35 -2.31 -15.81 -3.60
CA TYR A 35 -3.34 -15.22 -2.76
C TYR A 35 -4.44 -14.62 -3.63
N ALA A 36 -5.70 -14.95 -3.34
CA ALA A 36 -6.86 -14.38 -4.04
C ALA A 36 -7.80 -13.70 -3.04
N GLY A 37 -8.38 -12.58 -3.44
CA GLY A 37 -9.31 -11.83 -2.61
C GLY A 37 -9.87 -10.61 -3.32
N ASN A 38 -10.19 -9.57 -2.56
CA ASN A 38 -10.86 -8.38 -3.07
C ASN A 38 -10.13 -7.11 -2.66
N HIS A 39 -10.27 -6.09 -3.49
CA HIS A 39 -9.71 -4.78 -3.25
C HIS A 39 -10.75 -3.67 -3.37
N ASN A 40 -10.44 -2.54 -2.75
CA ASN A 40 -11.07 -1.26 -2.95
C ASN A 40 -10.02 -0.27 -3.43
N LEU A 41 -10.46 0.69 -4.23
CA LEU A 41 -9.70 1.84 -4.69
C LEU A 41 -10.37 3.12 -4.19
N THR A 42 -9.59 3.97 -3.52
CA THR A 42 -9.89 5.39 -3.33
C THR A 42 -8.95 6.20 -4.22
N MET A 43 -9.51 7.12 -5.01
CA MET A 43 -8.73 8.06 -5.81
C MET A 43 -8.66 9.39 -5.09
N ARG A 44 -7.44 9.92 -4.94
CA ARG A 44 -7.16 11.22 -4.32
C ARG A 44 -6.49 12.15 -5.32
N SER A 45 -6.65 13.45 -5.14
CA SER A 45 -5.79 14.46 -5.76
C SER A 45 -4.66 14.87 -4.83
N SER A 46 -3.66 15.58 -5.35
CA SER A 46 -2.47 16.02 -4.60
C SER A 46 -2.74 16.99 -3.44
N ASP A 47 -3.97 17.48 -3.30
CA ASP A 47 -4.47 18.25 -2.15
C ASP A 47 -5.15 17.35 -1.09
N ASN A 48 -4.96 16.03 -1.20
CA ASN A 48 -5.58 14.97 -0.41
C ASN A 48 -7.12 14.92 -0.46
N VAL A 49 -7.74 15.55 -1.47
CA VAL A 49 -9.19 15.48 -1.65
C VAL A 49 -9.57 14.17 -2.34
N ILE A 50 -10.55 13.45 -1.78
CA ILE A 50 -11.10 12.24 -2.41
C ILE A 50 -11.88 12.64 -3.68
N ARG A 51 -11.47 12.07 -4.82
CA ARG A 51 -12.08 12.28 -6.15
C ARG A 51 -12.88 11.08 -6.64
N GLY A 52 -12.72 9.93 -6.02
CA GLY A 52 -13.52 8.75 -6.31
C GLY A 52 -13.32 7.66 -5.26
N VAL A 53 -14.37 6.90 -4.98
CA VAL A 53 -14.33 5.71 -4.12
C VAL A 53 -14.96 4.54 -4.86
N SER A 54 -14.38 3.35 -4.72
CA SER A 54 -14.90 2.15 -5.35
C SER A 54 -16.36 1.90 -4.98
N THR A 55 -17.14 1.48 -5.96
CA THR A 55 -18.59 1.19 -5.83
C THR A 55 -18.87 -0.25 -5.43
N PHE A 56 -17.88 -1.12 -5.55
CA PHE A 56 -17.86 -2.51 -5.12
C PHE A 56 -16.40 -2.94 -4.91
N SER A 57 -16.17 -4.15 -4.39
CA SER A 57 -14.82 -4.68 -4.14
C SER A 57 -14.42 -5.71 -5.20
N PRO A 58 -13.87 -5.31 -6.36
CA PRO A 58 -13.40 -6.23 -7.40
C PRO A 58 -12.30 -7.18 -6.89
N ALA A 59 -12.12 -8.29 -7.60
CA ALA A 59 -11.14 -9.30 -7.22
C ALA A 59 -9.70 -8.88 -7.57
N TRP A 60 -8.74 -9.36 -6.81
CA TRP A 60 -7.33 -9.40 -7.20
C TRP A 60 -6.70 -10.75 -6.88
N VAL A 61 -5.61 -11.07 -7.57
CA VAL A 61 -4.80 -12.26 -7.32
C VAL A 61 -3.35 -11.83 -7.30
N PHE A 62 -2.64 -12.18 -6.25
CA PHE A 62 -1.19 -12.06 -6.15
C PHE A 62 -0.58 -13.45 -6.29
N ASN A 63 0.35 -13.63 -7.21
CA ASN A 63 1.18 -14.82 -7.32
C ASN A 63 2.62 -14.39 -7.03
N PHE A 64 3.02 -14.52 -5.77
CA PHE A 64 4.32 -14.06 -5.31
C PHE A 64 5.47 -14.93 -5.86
N ASP A 65 5.22 -16.22 -6.09
CA ASP A 65 6.21 -17.14 -6.70
C ASP A 65 6.53 -16.74 -8.14
N ALA A 66 5.49 -16.40 -8.92
CA ALA A 66 5.65 -15.92 -10.29
C ALA A 66 5.94 -14.41 -10.39
N LYS A 67 5.92 -13.68 -9.26
CA LYS A 67 6.06 -12.22 -9.19
C LYS A 67 5.06 -11.47 -10.07
N THR A 68 3.81 -11.92 -10.06
CA THR A 68 2.73 -11.34 -10.89
C THR A 68 1.49 -11.05 -10.07
N ALA A 69 0.75 -10.02 -10.47
CA ALA A 69 -0.58 -9.70 -9.97
C ALA A 69 -1.60 -9.64 -11.11
N THR A 70 -2.86 -9.92 -10.77
CA THR A 70 -4.03 -9.59 -11.57
C THR A 70 -4.94 -8.71 -10.74
N ILE A 71 -5.25 -7.51 -11.23
CA ILE A 71 -6.17 -6.58 -10.57
C ILE A 71 -7.39 -6.49 -11.48
N SER A 72 -8.54 -7.00 -11.02
CA SER A 72 -9.76 -6.94 -11.81
C SER A 72 -10.24 -5.51 -11.94
N ASN A 73 -10.88 -5.20 -13.06
CA ASN A 73 -11.50 -3.90 -13.29
C ASN A 73 -12.54 -3.59 -12.22
N GLY A 74 -12.63 -2.33 -11.85
CA GLY A 74 -13.62 -1.83 -10.91
C GLY A 74 -14.37 -0.62 -11.45
N ALA A 75 -15.12 0.03 -10.58
CA ALA A 75 -15.69 1.34 -10.86
C ALA A 75 -15.65 2.21 -9.61
N VAL A 76 -15.33 3.48 -9.79
CA VAL A 76 -15.34 4.49 -8.73
C VAL A 76 -16.49 5.47 -8.93
N SER A 77 -17.03 5.98 -7.83
CA SER A 77 -18.00 7.07 -7.82
C SER A 77 -17.39 8.30 -7.16
N GLY A 78 -17.56 9.46 -7.78
CA GLY A 78 -17.03 10.73 -7.30
C GLY A 78 -17.83 11.93 -7.79
N PRO A 79 -17.31 13.17 -7.59
CA PRO A 79 -18.01 14.40 -7.95
C PRO A 79 -18.40 14.52 -9.43
N MET A 80 -17.75 13.75 -10.30
CA MET A 80 -17.95 13.76 -11.75
C MET A 80 -18.76 12.56 -12.26
N GLY A 81 -19.42 11.83 -11.34
CA GLY A 81 -20.20 10.63 -11.63
C GLY A 81 -19.43 9.34 -11.36
N THR A 82 -19.99 8.24 -11.87
CA THR A 82 -19.41 6.90 -11.75
C THR A 82 -18.76 6.50 -13.06
N PHE A 83 -17.53 5.99 -13.00
CA PHE A 83 -16.81 5.48 -14.16
C PHE A 83 -15.98 4.24 -13.80
N ALA A 84 -15.78 3.38 -14.78
CA ALA A 84 -14.95 2.19 -14.63
C ALA A 84 -13.46 2.56 -14.57
N TYR A 85 -12.64 1.67 -14.01
CA TYR A 85 -11.18 1.73 -14.11
C TYR A 85 -10.60 0.36 -14.43
N ALA A 86 -9.37 0.34 -14.94
CA ALA A 86 -8.56 -0.85 -15.11
C ALA A 86 -7.13 -0.61 -14.62
N ALA A 87 -6.54 -1.65 -14.05
CA ALA A 87 -5.11 -1.73 -13.77
C ALA A 87 -4.57 -2.94 -14.54
N HIS A 88 -3.95 -2.68 -15.69
CA HIS A 88 -3.55 -3.73 -16.63
C HIS A 88 -2.02 -3.73 -16.85
N PRO A 89 -1.45 -4.80 -17.42
CA PRO A 89 -0.02 -4.90 -17.64
C PRO A 89 0.55 -3.71 -18.44
N GLN A 90 1.80 -3.36 -18.17
CA GLN A 90 2.55 -2.41 -18.98
C GLN A 90 2.87 -3.00 -20.36
N SER A 91 3.20 -2.16 -21.34
CA SER A 91 3.48 -2.61 -22.71
C SER A 91 4.60 -3.66 -22.72
N GLY A 92 4.37 -4.78 -23.42
CA GLY A 92 5.31 -5.90 -23.47
C GLY A 92 5.24 -6.86 -22.28
N GLN A 93 4.38 -6.61 -21.29
CA GLN A 93 4.14 -7.51 -20.17
C GLN A 93 2.81 -8.25 -20.35
N SER A 94 2.74 -9.50 -19.90
CA SER A 94 1.51 -10.29 -19.89
C SER A 94 0.71 -10.13 -18.58
N HIS A 95 1.35 -9.65 -17.52
CA HIS A 95 0.78 -9.53 -16.16
C HIS A 95 1.26 -8.22 -15.50
N VAL A 96 0.59 -7.79 -14.42
CA VAL A 96 1.13 -6.73 -13.55
C VAL A 96 2.32 -7.31 -12.81
N THR A 97 3.47 -6.64 -12.85
CA THR A 97 4.69 -7.12 -12.21
C THR A 97 4.69 -6.76 -10.73
N ILE A 98 5.10 -7.70 -9.88
CA ILE A 98 5.36 -7.48 -8.45
C ILE A 98 6.88 -7.46 -8.23
N THR A 99 7.36 -6.46 -7.51
CA THR A 99 8.71 -6.45 -6.94
C THR A 99 8.59 -6.51 -5.42
N ASP A 100 9.18 -7.52 -4.80
CA ASP A 100 9.37 -7.57 -3.34
C ASP A 100 10.56 -6.67 -2.97
N ASN A 101 10.33 -5.70 -2.08
CA ASN A 101 11.35 -4.74 -1.64
C ASN A 101 12.15 -5.27 -0.43
N LEU A 102 11.86 -6.50 0.05
CA LEU A 102 12.51 -7.23 1.14
C LEU A 102 12.33 -6.61 2.54
N ASP A 103 11.42 -5.65 2.68
CA ASP A 103 11.11 -4.92 3.91
C ASP A 103 9.63 -5.00 4.32
N GLY A 104 8.87 -5.92 3.69
CA GLY A 104 7.43 -6.05 3.90
C GLY A 104 6.60 -5.21 2.93
N THR A 105 7.24 -4.45 2.05
CA THR A 105 6.58 -3.70 1.00
C THR A 105 6.79 -4.33 -0.39
N TYR A 106 5.80 -4.14 -1.25
CA TYR A 106 5.75 -4.71 -2.58
C TYR A 106 5.38 -3.64 -3.59
N THR A 107 6.15 -3.50 -4.66
CA THR A 107 5.89 -2.53 -5.72
C THR A 107 5.17 -3.20 -6.87
N LEU A 108 3.98 -2.70 -7.21
CA LEU A 108 3.25 -3.08 -8.42
C LEU A 108 3.57 -2.13 -9.57
N ALA A 109 3.90 -2.67 -10.76
CA ALA A 109 4.07 -1.89 -11.99
C ALA A 109 2.98 -2.22 -13.01
N TYR A 110 2.18 -1.22 -13.37
CA TYR A 110 0.99 -1.37 -14.22
C TYR A 110 0.70 -0.11 -15.05
N ASN A 111 -0.27 -0.22 -15.96
CA ASN A 111 -0.94 0.91 -16.57
C ASN A 111 -2.27 1.11 -15.85
N PHE A 112 -2.53 2.33 -15.39
CA PHE A 112 -3.82 2.71 -14.85
C PHE A 112 -4.65 3.41 -15.91
N GLN A 113 -5.87 2.93 -16.15
CA GLN A 113 -6.83 3.53 -17.07
C GLN A 113 -8.10 3.91 -16.32
N ALA A 114 -8.51 5.17 -16.42
CA ALA A 114 -9.83 5.61 -15.98
C ALA A 114 -10.74 5.76 -17.20
N TYR A 115 -11.86 5.03 -17.23
CA TYR A 115 -12.84 5.10 -18.31
C TYR A 115 -13.82 6.27 -18.11
N ASN A 116 -13.27 7.48 -17.97
CA ASN A 116 -14.04 8.70 -17.87
C ASN A 116 -14.06 9.44 -19.24
N PRO A 117 -15.19 9.43 -19.98
CA PRO A 117 -15.25 10.02 -21.31
C PRO A 117 -15.11 11.55 -21.28
N ASN A 118 -15.41 12.21 -20.17
CA ASN A 118 -15.22 13.65 -20.02
C ASN A 118 -13.74 14.06 -20.07
N PHE A 119 -12.82 13.10 -19.90
CA PHE A 119 -11.37 13.31 -19.94
C PHE A 119 -10.68 12.47 -21.02
N GLY A 120 -11.44 11.95 -21.99
CA GLY A 120 -10.87 11.15 -23.09
C GLY A 120 -10.33 9.79 -22.65
N ASN A 121 -10.84 9.22 -21.54
CA ASN A 121 -10.43 7.93 -20.99
C ASN A 121 -8.91 7.79 -20.73
N PRO A 122 -8.34 8.61 -19.83
CA PRO A 122 -6.90 8.71 -19.66
C PRO A 122 -6.27 7.38 -19.20
N VAL A 123 -5.06 7.13 -19.69
CA VAL A 123 -4.30 5.91 -19.43
C VAL A 123 -2.81 6.20 -19.35
N GLY A 124 -2.16 5.77 -18.28
CA GLY A 124 -0.73 6.01 -18.09
C GLY A 124 -0.03 4.92 -17.28
N PRO A 125 1.28 4.71 -17.51
CA PRO A 125 2.09 3.82 -16.69
C PRO A 125 2.26 4.42 -15.30
N THR A 126 2.21 3.57 -14.28
CA THR A 126 2.39 3.99 -12.89
C THR A 126 2.88 2.83 -12.03
N THR A 127 3.16 3.14 -10.76
CA THR A 127 3.44 2.17 -9.71
C THR A 127 2.53 2.41 -8.51
N SER A 128 2.41 1.38 -7.67
CA SER A 128 1.88 1.49 -6.32
C SER A 128 2.76 0.66 -5.41
N THR A 129 3.26 1.27 -4.34
CA THR A 129 3.95 0.55 -3.26
C THR A 129 2.92 0.15 -2.23
N LEU A 130 2.85 -1.15 -1.94
CA LEU A 130 1.91 -1.75 -1.02
C LEU A 130 2.66 -2.25 0.20
N GLU A 131 2.14 -2.01 1.39
CA GLU A 131 2.49 -2.80 2.57
C GLU A 131 1.54 -4.00 2.62
N ILE A 132 2.11 -5.20 2.71
CA ILE A 132 1.34 -6.45 2.77
C ILE A 132 1.70 -7.18 4.04
N THR A 133 0.72 -7.41 4.91
CA THR A 133 0.92 -8.08 6.21
C THR A 133 0.15 -9.39 6.24
N GLU A 134 0.85 -10.49 6.51
CA GLU A 134 0.28 -11.82 6.67
C GLU A 134 0.00 -12.12 8.15
N ASP A 135 -1.15 -12.73 8.45
CA ASP A 135 -1.57 -13.07 9.81
C ASP A 135 -1.03 -14.42 10.33
N GLY A 136 -0.26 -15.14 9.51
CA GLY A 136 0.24 -16.50 9.79
C GLY A 136 -0.78 -17.62 9.62
N ALA A 137 -2.03 -17.29 9.27
CA ALA A 137 -3.09 -18.24 8.90
C ALA A 137 -3.34 -18.25 7.38
N GLY A 138 -2.42 -17.66 6.60
CA GLY A 138 -2.55 -17.53 5.15
C GLY A 138 -3.50 -16.43 4.70
N ASN A 139 -3.86 -15.48 5.56
CA ASN A 139 -4.57 -14.26 5.13
C ASN A 139 -3.60 -13.08 5.09
N ILE A 140 -3.72 -12.26 4.06
CA ILE A 140 -2.98 -11.01 3.92
C ILE A 140 -3.93 -9.80 3.96
N SER A 141 -3.49 -8.74 4.64
CA SER A 141 -4.04 -7.38 4.50
C SER A 141 -3.10 -6.54 3.64
N VAL A 142 -3.68 -5.76 2.74
CA VAL A 142 -2.93 -4.95 1.77
C VAL A 142 -3.36 -3.50 1.91
N VAL A 143 -2.39 -2.59 2.06
CA VAL A 143 -2.60 -1.14 2.06
C VAL A 143 -1.57 -0.45 1.18
N THR A 144 -1.94 0.65 0.54
CA THR A 144 -0.99 1.45 -0.25
C THR A 144 -0.22 2.41 0.64
N LEU A 145 1.05 2.63 0.31
CA LEU A 145 1.91 3.61 0.96
C LEU A 145 2.00 4.90 0.13
N ASP A 146 2.23 6.02 0.81
CA ASP A 146 2.63 7.31 0.22
C ASP A 146 4.11 7.21 -0.18
N VAL A 147 4.35 6.95 -1.47
CA VAL A 147 5.70 6.78 -2.02
C VAL A 147 5.80 7.49 -3.35
N GLU A 148 6.67 8.51 -3.38
CA GLU A 148 6.91 9.33 -4.55
C GLU A 148 8.20 8.98 -5.29
N PRO A 149 8.26 9.20 -6.62
CA PRO A 149 9.51 9.17 -7.37
C PRO A 149 10.47 10.22 -6.81
N GLY A 150 11.56 9.78 -6.15
CA GLY A 150 12.50 10.66 -5.45
C GLY A 150 12.44 10.57 -3.92
N GLY A 151 11.52 9.76 -3.38
CA GLY A 151 11.57 9.26 -2.01
C GLY A 151 11.10 10.22 -0.92
N THR A 152 10.49 11.36 -1.26
CA THR A 152 9.86 12.25 -0.28
C THR A 152 8.34 12.11 -0.35
N PRO A 153 7.70 11.44 0.63
CA PRO A 153 6.24 11.38 0.75
C PRO A 153 5.62 12.77 0.81
N ASP A 154 4.45 12.97 0.19
CA ASP A 154 3.77 14.28 0.14
C ASP A 154 2.54 14.40 1.05
N GLY A 155 2.27 13.36 1.84
CA GLY A 155 1.16 13.26 2.77
C GLY A 155 -0.12 12.67 2.16
N VAL A 156 -0.08 12.24 0.90
CA VAL A 156 -1.23 11.66 0.20
C VAL A 156 -0.93 10.20 -0.18
N ILE A 157 -1.86 9.29 0.16
CA ILE A 157 -1.65 7.86 -0.04
C ILE A 157 -1.66 7.52 -1.53
N GLY A 158 -0.58 6.91 -1.99
CA GLY A 158 -0.39 6.50 -3.37
C GLY A 158 0.96 6.94 -3.90
N THR A 159 1.09 6.90 -5.21
CA THR A 159 2.21 7.50 -5.95
C THR A 159 1.64 8.50 -6.91
N ARG A 160 2.19 9.69 -7.12
CA ARG A 160 1.60 10.64 -8.08
C ARG A 160 1.55 10.09 -9.51
N LEU A 161 0.38 10.18 -10.14
CA LEU A 161 0.22 10.00 -11.60
C LEU A 161 -0.32 11.31 -12.18
N SER A 162 0.45 11.89 -13.10
CA SER A 162 0.09 13.12 -13.80
C SER A 162 0.42 13.02 -15.28
N GLY A 163 -0.25 13.85 -16.10
CA GLY A 163 -0.14 13.75 -17.55
C GLY A 163 -1.03 12.64 -18.11
N PHE A 164 -0.69 12.12 -19.31
CA PHE A 164 -1.40 10.99 -19.94
C PHE A 164 -2.93 11.16 -20.12
N GLY A 165 -3.37 12.41 -20.25
CA GLY A 165 -4.79 12.78 -20.34
C GLY A 165 -5.49 12.94 -18.99
N PHE A 166 -4.83 12.66 -17.86
CA PHE A 166 -5.39 12.93 -16.54
C PHE A 166 -5.47 14.45 -16.33
N PRO A 167 -6.65 14.99 -15.96
CA PRO A 167 -6.88 16.43 -15.81
C PRO A 167 -6.24 17.02 -14.54
N PHE A 168 -5.87 16.16 -13.59
CA PHE A 168 -5.19 16.51 -12.33
C PHE A 168 -4.26 15.37 -11.93
N ILE A 169 -3.37 15.62 -10.97
CA ILE A 169 -2.59 14.57 -10.32
C ILE A 169 -3.56 13.64 -9.61
N VAL A 170 -3.48 12.35 -9.92
CA VAL A 170 -4.27 11.30 -9.25
C VAL A 170 -3.35 10.38 -8.49
N GLU A 171 -3.80 9.98 -7.31
CA GLU A 171 -3.14 9.00 -6.46
C GLU A 171 -4.12 7.90 -6.10
N ARG A 172 -3.66 6.66 -6.18
CA ARG A 172 -4.48 5.46 -6.00
C ARG A 172 -4.18 4.86 -4.65
N ASP A 173 -5.16 4.93 -3.76
CA ASP A 173 -5.18 4.31 -2.44
C ASP A 173 -5.88 2.95 -2.57
N TRP A 174 -5.10 1.92 -2.88
CA TRP A 174 -5.56 0.53 -2.91
C TRP A 174 -5.54 -0.05 -1.51
N THR A 175 -6.65 -0.69 -1.13
CA THR A 175 -6.77 -1.44 0.11
C THR A 175 -7.49 -2.75 -0.14
N GLY A 176 -7.23 -3.79 0.65
CA GLY A 176 -7.98 -5.02 0.52
C GLY A 176 -7.40 -6.16 1.34
N THR A 177 -7.92 -7.35 1.08
CA THR A 177 -7.45 -8.59 1.68
C THR A 177 -7.37 -9.70 0.64
N ALA A 178 -6.59 -10.74 0.93
CA ALA A 178 -6.56 -11.96 0.15
C ALA A 178 -6.17 -13.16 1.02
N THR A 179 -6.50 -14.36 0.55
CA THR A 179 -6.21 -15.61 1.25
C THR A 179 -5.45 -16.56 0.33
N LEU A 180 -4.47 -17.25 0.89
CA LEU A 180 -3.67 -18.28 0.23
C LEU A 180 -4.60 -19.36 -0.36
N GLN A 181 -4.36 -19.74 -1.61
CA GLN A 181 -5.15 -20.73 -2.36
C GLN A 181 -4.54 -22.13 -2.32
#